data_AF-A0A2R6RQB5-F1
#
_entry.id   AF-A0A2R6RQB5-F1
#
_cell.length_a   1.000
_cell.length_b   1.000
_cell.length_c   1.000
_cell.angle_alpha   90.00
_cell.angle_beta   90.00
_cell.angle_gamma   90.00
#
_symmetry.space_group_name_H-M   'P 1'
#
loop_
_entity.id
_entity.type
_entity.pdbx_description
1 polymer ?
#
loop_
_entity_poly.entity_id
_entity_poly.type
_entity_poly.pdbx_seq_one_letter_code
_entity_poly.pdbx_strand_id
1 'polypeptide(L)'
;MSDRVKTRIQAAWKHKRYLIVDEFSMIPKSLLQAMEKHVSIGKAGSSSYREEYTFGGVNVILCGDLHQFPPVAKGKFECLFTRQDPATDTENSALGRRIYEEFTTVVVLREQMRVTDPIWRDVLVHLRRGEIAQRHIDILRSLVLTNPDAAVNFVDGPWTEASLVTPRHAVRARWNQQAARKFAGDRQQVVFICSAEDTVKQGKDRSQALSLAERYAVACRAAGGRGNQRKELPREVELFVGMKVLVTNNLETDLDLTNGARGEVVGITLDSDEPPTSATSVVHLKKLPAFILVKMARTRASQLAGLPAAVVPVETVTTTFSIKLFTREGKSFQRTVHRRQFPVTPAYAFTDYRSQGQTLPYVIVDIATPPSGTLNLFNLYVALSRSSGRETIRLLRQFDDKLFLQSHDAALPLEDERLDALDRITKTWWGQMGGNERMMAMRAAGETTAVQA
;
A
#
# COMPACT_ATOMS: atom_id res chain seq x y z
N MET A 1 17.85 7.02 23.01
CA MET A 1 18.08 7.47 21.61
C MET A 1 19.50 8.03 21.57
N SER A 2 20.34 7.64 20.60
CA SER A 2 21.72 8.18 20.56
C SER A 2 21.73 9.62 20.02
N ASP A 3 22.73 10.41 20.44
CA ASP A 3 22.83 11.82 20.07
C ASP A 3 22.87 12.03 18.56
N ARG A 4 23.57 11.15 17.82
CA ARG A 4 23.61 11.18 16.35
C ARG A 4 22.23 11.04 15.72
N VAL A 5 21.36 10.18 16.27
CA VAL A 5 19.99 10.02 15.75
C VAL A 5 19.16 11.25 16.10
N LYS A 6 19.32 11.79 17.32
CA LYS A 6 18.63 13.02 17.76
C LYS A 6 18.95 14.19 16.83
N THR A 7 20.22 14.45 16.54
CA THR A 7 20.65 15.52 15.63
C THR A 7 20.06 15.36 14.23
N ARG A 8 20.02 14.12 13.70
CA ARG A 8 19.42 13.85 12.37
C ARG A 8 17.92 14.14 12.35
N ILE A 9 17.18 13.72 13.37
CA ILE A 9 15.74 14.00 13.45
C ILE A 9 15.51 15.51 13.62
N GLN A 10 16.31 16.19 14.43
CA GLN A 10 16.22 17.63 14.61
C GLN A 10 16.45 18.40 13.31
N ALA A 11 17.47 18.02 12.54
CA ALA A 11 17.71 18.60 11.22
C ALA A 11 16.52 18.40 10.26
N ALA A 12 15.94 17.20 10.24
CA ALA A 12 14.80 16.87 9.38
C ALA A 12 13.53 17.67 9.72
N TRP A 13 13.26 17.91 11.01
CA TRP A 13 12.04 18.57 11.49
C TRP A 13 12.17 20.08 11.69
N LYS A 14 13.40 20.62 11.67
CA LYS A 14 13.70 22.04 11.98
C LYS A 14 12.74 23.01 11.31
N HIS A 15 12.54 22.86 10.00
CA HIS A 15 11.76 23.79 9.16
C HIS A 15 10.35 23.30 8.83
N LYS A 16 9.97 22.08 9.23
CA LYS A 16 8.64 21.53 8.94
C LYS A 16 7.59 22.21 9.83
N ARG A 17 6.49 22.65 9.20
CA ARG A 17 5.36 23.35 9.85
C ARG A 17 4.07 22.53 9.86
N TYR A 18 3.95 21.60 8.92
CA TYR A 18 2.80 20.72 8.76
C TYR A 18 3.26 19.27 8.70
N LEU A 19 2.47 18.39 9.31
CA LEU A 19 2.54 16.94 9.18
C LEU A 19 1.18 16.45 8.69
N ILE A 20 1.13 15.90 7.48
CA ILE A 20 -0.08 15.30 6.92
C ILE A 20 0.06 13.79 7.03
N VAL A 21 -0.95 13.15 7.60
CA VAL A 21 -0.98 11.72 7.85
C VAL A 21 -2.21 11.15 7.17
N ASP A 22 -2.00 10.49 6.03
CA ASP A 22 -3.05 9.85 5.26
C ASP A 22 -3.32 8.41 5.75
N GLU A 23 -4.52 7.90 5.49
CA GLU A 23 -5.05 6.61 5.95
C GLU A 23 -4.86 6.38 7.47
N PHE A 24 -5.18 7.41 8.27
CA PHE A 24 -4.92 7.41 9.72
C PHE A 24 -5.64 6.29 10.50
N SER A 25 -6.66 5.65 9.92
CA SER A 25 -7.36 4.50 10.52
C SER A 25 -6.44 3.30 10.77
N MET A 26 -5.33 3.20 10.03
CA MET A 26 -4.32 2.15 10.22
C MET A 26 -3.29 2.48 11.30
N ILE A 27 -3.36 3.66 11.93
CA ILE A 27 -2.40 4.08 12.96
C ILE A 27 -2.90 3.62 14.33
N PRO A 28 -2.14 2.76 15.04
CA PRO A 28 -2.51 2.39 16.40
C PRO A 28 -2.24 3.55 17.38
N LYS A 29 -3.01 3.60 18.48
CA LYS A 29 -2.82 4.57 19.59
C LYS A 29 -1.34 4.71 19.99
N SER A 30 -0.66 3.59 20.21
CA SER A 30 0.76 3.58 20.59
C SER A 30 1.69 4.19 19.54
N LEU A 31 1.37 4.09 18.24
CA LEU A 31 2.17 4.71 17.18
C LEU A 31 1.92 6.23 17.14
N LEU A 32 0.68 6.68 17.32
CA LEU A 32 0.37 8.11 17.36
C LEU A 32 1.14 8.80 18.51
N GLN A 33 1.18 8.16 19.69
CA GLN A 33 2.01 8.61 20.81
C GLN A 33 3.50 8.63 20.44
N ALA A 34 4.01 7.58 19.81
CA ALA A 34 5.40 7.53 19.40
C ALA A 34 5.74 8.60 18.34
N MET A 35 4.80 8.93 17.45
CA MET A 35 4.93 10.00 16.47
C MET A 35 5.05 11.35 17.18
N GLU A 36 4.11 11.67 18.07
CA GLU A 36 4.15 12.88 18.89
C GLU A 36 5.52 13.04 19.56
N LYS A 37 5.95 12.03 20.31
CA LYS A 37 7.22 12.07 21.04
C LYS A 37 8.42 12.36 20.13
N HIS A 38 8.51 11.67 18.99
CA HIS A 38 9.65 11.85 18.08
C HIS A 38 9.60 13.20 17.35
N VAL A 39 8.41 13.69 17.00
CA VAL A 39 8.26 15.01 16.38
C VAL A 39 8.63 16.10 17.37
N SER A 40 8.15 16.02 18.62
CA SER A 40 8.49 16.94 19.71
C SER A 40 10.02 16.98 19.94
N ILE A 41 10.69 15.82 20.00
CA ILE A 41 12.16 15.74 20.08
C ILE A 41 12.84 16.39 18.86
N GLY A 42 12.30 16.17 17.66
CA GLY A 42 12.80 16.78 16.43
C GLY A 42 12.64 18.30 16.40
N LYS A 43 11.58 18.82 17.03
CA LYS A 43 11.32 20.25 17.09
C LYS A 43 12.07 20.96 18.20
N ALA A 44 12.45 20.29 19.29
CA ALA A 44 13.09 20.87 20.48
C ALA A 44 14.36 21.73 20.25
N GLY A 45 14.94 21.76 19.04
CA GLY A 45 16.04 22.65 18.65
C GLY A 45 15.68 23.73 17.62
N SER A 46 14.39 23.95 17.34
CA SER A 46 13.87 24.90 16.36
C SER A 46 13.27 26.12 17.05
N SER A 47 13.39 27.30 16.43
CA SER A 47 12.74 28.53 16.91
C SER A 47 11.21 28.46 16.90
N SER A 48 10.64 27.48 16.19
CA SER A 48 9.18 27.26 16.16
C SER A 48 8.72 26.17 17.12
N TYR A 49 9.59 25.67 18.00
CA TYR A 49 9.20 24.71 19.03
C TYR A 49 8.27 25.37 20.04
N ARG A 50 7.25 24.63 20.46
CA ARG A 50 6.38 25.03 21.56
C ARG A 50 6.19 23.82 22.47
N GLU A 51 6.64 23.95 23.71
CA GLU A 51 6.68 22.85 24.68
C GLU A 51 5.29 22.52 25.22
N GLU A 52 4.42 23.54 25.27
CA GLU A 52 3.05 23.44 25.75
C GLU A 52 2.07 22.80 24.75
N TYR A 53 2.52 22.53 23.51
CA TYR A 53 1.71 21.91 22.47
C TYR A 53 2.24 20.52 22.10
N THR A 54 1.33 19.59 21.80
CA THR A 54 1.67 18.29 21.22
C THR A 54 2.38 18.45 19.87
N PHE A 55 3.19 17.45 19.50
CA PHE A 55 4.02 17.46 18.29
C PHE A 55 5.00 18.66 18.22
N GLY A 56 5.39 19.24 19.35
CA GLY A 56 6.30 20.37 19.43
C GLY A 56 5.82 21.61 18.64
N GLY A 57 4.51 21.81 18.55
CA GLY A 57 3.87 22.93 17.86
C GLY A 57 3.73 22.77 16.33
N VAL A 58 3.89 21.56 15.78
CA VAL A 58 3.63 21.27 14.36
C VAL A 58 2.12 21.15 14.12
N ASN A 59 1.61 21.75 13.04
CA ASN A 59 0.23 21.56 12.63
C ASN A 59 0.05 20.15 12.05
N VAL A 60 -0.80 19.33 12.65
CA VAL A 60 -1.03 17.95 12.20
C VAL A 60 -2.38 17.83 11.53
N ILE A 61 -2.43 17.20 10.37
CA ILE A 61 -3.65 16.91 9.61
C ILE A 61 -3.76 15.39 9.47
N LEU A 62 -4.81 14.81 10.03
CA LEU A 62 -5.15 13.39 9.86
C LEU A 62 -6.21 13.26 8.77
N CYS A 63 -5.93 12.48 7.73
CA CYS A 63 -6.84 12.19 6.62
C CYS A 63 -7.09 10.68 6.54
N GLY A 64 -8.34 10.26 6.33
CA GLY A 64 -8.67 8.84 6.18
C GLY A 64 -10.12 8.53 6.55
N ASP A 65 -10.47 7.25 6.47
CA ASP A 65 -11.78 6.73 6.83
C ASP A 65 -11.62 5.59 7.85
N LEU A 66 -12.22 5.75 9.04
CA LEU A 66 -12.20 4.76 10.12
C LEU A 66 -12.95 3.47 9.76
N HIS A 67 -13.78 3.49 8.72
CA HIS A 67 -14.46 2.32 8.17
C HIS A 67 -13.63 1.58 7.11
N GLN A 68 -12.38 2.00 6.87
CA GLN A 68 -11.39 1.19 6.16
C GLN A 68 -10.60 0.31 7.14
N PHE A 69 -9.37 -0.11 6.81
CA PHE A 69 -8.65 -1.06 7.64
C PHE A 69 -8.23 -0.46 9.00
N PRO A 70 -8.46 -1.18 10.11
CA PRO A 70 -7.87 -0.85 11.41
C PRO A 70 -6.36 -1.14 11.42
N PRO A 71 -5.64 -0.78 12.50
CA PRO A 71 -4.21 -1.02 12.61
C PRO A 71 -3.81 -2.49 12.41
N VAL A 72 -2.76 -2.70 11.61
CA VAL A 72 -2.31 -4.05 11.23
C VAL A 72 -1.56 -4.72 12.38
N ALA A 73 -1.86 -5.99 12.65
CA ALA A 73 -1.17 -6.83 13.63
C ALA A 73 -1.18 -6.26 15.07
N LYS A 74 -2.19 -5.44 15.39
CA LYS A 74 -2.50 -4.96 16.73
C LYS A 74 -3.92 -5.39 17.09
N GLY A 75 -4.22 -5.47 18.39
CA GLY A 75 -5.57 -5.78 18.86
C GLY A 75 -6.53 -4.63 18.61
N LYS A 76 -7.84 -4.91 18.62
CA LYS A 76 -8.91 -3.91 18.42
C LYS A 76 -8.81 -2.73 19.39
N PHE A 77 -8.27 -2.95 20.60
CA PHE A 77 -8.05 -1.92 21.61
C PHE A 77 -7.05 -0.83 21.18
N GLU A 78 -6.17 -1.11 20.22
CA GLU A 78 -5.22 -0.12 19.69
C GLU A 78 -5.82 0.80 18.63
N CYS A 79 -7.07 0.57 18.18
CA CYS A 79 -7.70 1.48 17.22
C CYS A 79 -7.94 2.85 17.86
N LEU A 80 -7.75 3.92 17.10
CA LEU A 80 -7.93 5.28 17.61
C LEU A 80 -9.36 5.55 18.06
N PHE A 81 -10.37 4.94 17.42
CA PHE A 81 -11.78 5.05 17.79
C PHE A 81 -12.15 4.28 19.08
N THR A 82 -11.33 3.33 19.52
CA THR A 82 -11.60 2.59 20.76
C THR A 82 -11.30 3.46 21.97
N ARG A 83 -12.27 3.60 22.89
CA ARG A 83 -12.10 4.36 24.13
C ARG A 83 -10.95 3.84 24.97
N GLN A 84 -10.49 4.66 25.91
CA GLN A 84 -9.47 4.24 26.86
C GLN A 84 -10.04 3.16 27.79
N ASP A 85 -9.31 2.05 27.93
CA ASP A 85 -9.65 0.97 28.86
C ASP A 85 -8.41 0.66 29.72
N PRO A 86 -8.41 0.98 31.03
CA PRO A 86 -7.29 0.70 31.93
C PRO A 86 -6.88 -0.77 32.01
N ALA A 87 -7.77 -1.72 31.68
CA ALA A 87 -7.47 -3.14 31.72
C ALA A 87 -6.64 -3.60 30.51
N THR A 88 -6.76 -2.93 29.36
CA THR A 88 -6.10 -3.34 28.11
C THR A 88 -5.05 -2.35 27.61
N ASP A 89 -5.21 -1.06 27.90
CA ASP A 89 -4.34 -0.02 27.36
C ASP A 89 -3.02 0.05 28.12
N THR A 90 -1.92 0.09 27.38
CA THR A 90 -0.63 0.51 27.93
C THR A 90 -0.63 2.01 28.19
N GLU A 91 0.30 2.52 29.00
CA GLU A 91 0.47 3.96 29.21
C GLU A 91 0.61 4.74 27.88
N ASN A 92 1.36 4.19 26.93
CA ASN A 92 1.53 4.79 25.60
C ASN A 92 0.23 4.76 24.79
N SER A 93 -0.57 3.70 24.91
CA SER A 93 -1.87 3.58 24.24
C SER A 93 -2.86 4.60 24.80
N ALA A 94 -2.92 4.73 26.13
CA ALA A 94 -3.76 5.72 26.81
C ALA A 94 -3.36 7.15 26.42
N LEU A 95 -2.06 7.47 26.40
CA LEU A 95 -1.58 8.78 25.96
C LEU A 95 -1.87 9.03 24.47
N GLY A 96 -1.69 8.02 23.62
CA GLY A 96 -2.02 8.10 22.20
C GLY A 96 -3.50 8.39 21.95
N ARG A 97 -4.41 7.79 22.74
CA ARG A 97 -5.84 8.10 22.70
C ARG A 97 -6.11 9.55 23.10
N ARG A 98 -5.49 10.05 24.18
CA ARG A 98 -5.65 11.46 24.60
C ARG A 98 -5.19 12.43 23.52
N ILE A 99 -4.03 12.16 22.89
CA ILE A 99 -3.52 12.96 21.76
C ILE A 99 -4.53 12.96 20.60
N TYR A 100 -5.16 11.82 20.30
CA TYR A 100 -6.19 11.76 19.25
C TYR A 100 -7.43 12.60 19.58
N GLU A 101 -7.82 12.69 20.86
CA GLU A 101 -8.97 13.48 21.29
C GLU A 101 -8.72 15.00 21.27
N GLU A 102 -7.46 15.45 21.24
CA GLU A 102 -7.10 16.85 21.03
C GLU A 102 -7.49 17.37 19.64
N PHE A 103 -7.69 16.48 18.66
CA PHE A 103 -8.18 16.83 17.33
C PHE A 103 -9.68 17.15 17.38
N THR A 104 -9.97 18.45 17.57
CA THR A 104 -11.34 18.99 17.66
C THR A 104 -11.84 19.64 16.38
N THR A 105 -10.92 20.07 15.49
CA THR A 105 -11.27 20.57 14.16
C THR A 105 -11.46 19.39 13.22
N VAL A 106 -12.71 19.10 12.85
CA VAL A 106 -13.09 17.96 12.02
C VAL A 106 -13.83 18.47 10.78
N VAL A 107 -13.51 17.90 9.62
CA VAL A 107 -14.20 18.19 8.37
C VAL A 107 -14.59 16.88 7.72
N VAL A 108 -15.89 16.63 7.58
CA VAL A 108 -16.43 15.42 6.94
C VAL A 108 -16.76 15.72 5.48
N LEU A 109 -16.04 15.06 4.57
CA LEU A 109 -16.33 15.11 3.14
C LEU A 109 -17.52 14.19 2.80
N ARG A 110 -18.58 14.75 2.23
CA ARG A 110 -19.84 14.02 1.95
C ARG A 110 -20.06 13.73 0.46
N GLU A 111 -19.33 14.41 -0.41
CA GLU A 111 -19.44 14.21 -1.86
C GLU A 111 -18.55 13.04 -2.32
N GLN A 112 -19.16 12.07 -3.01
CA GLN A 112 -18.46 10.90 -3.53
C GLN A 112 -18.03 11.14 -4.97
N MET A 113 -16.72 11.29 -5.18
CA MET A 113 -16.13 11.58 -6.50
C MET A 113 -15.76 10.31 -7.28
N ARG A 114 -15.54 9.17 -6.61
CA ARG A 114 -15.10 7.93 -7.26
C ARG A 114 -16.26 7.14 -7.85
N VAL A 115 -17.33 7.00 -7.09
CA VAL A 115 -18.48 6.15 -7.43
C VAL A 115 -19.56 6.99 -8.09
N THR A 116 -19.75 6.77 -9.38
CA THR A 116 -20.72 7.50 -10.21
C THR A 116 -22.07 6.79 -10.29
N ASP A 117 -22.10 5.47 -10.08
CA ASP A 117 -23.32 4.65 -10.09
C ASP A 117 -24.09 4.78 -8.76
N PRO A 118 -25.30 5.37 -8.75
CA PRO A 118 -26.07 5.60 -7.51
C PRO A 118 -26.48 4.31 -6.79
N ILE A 119 -26.77 3.24 -7.54
CA ILE A 119 -27.16 1.95 -6.97
C ILE A 119 -25.95 1.29 -6.32
N TRP A 120 -24.79 1.37 -6.96
CA TRP A 120 -23.55 0.87 -6.38
C TRP A 120 -23.13 1.67 -5.13
N ARG A 121 -23.30 2.99 -5.18
CA ARG A 121 -23.06 3.86 -4.03
C ARG A 121 -23.95 3.47 -2.85
N ASP A 122 -25.23 3.16 -3.09
CA ASP A 122 -26.15 2.68 -2.05
C ASP A 122 -25.63 1.42 -1.36
N VAL A 123 -25.20 0.42 -2.15
CA VAL A 123 -24.57 -0.81 -1.63
C VAL A 123 -23.35 -0.48 -0.77
N LEU A 124 -22.45 0.39 -1.23
CA LEU A 124 -21.22 0.72 -0.53
C LEU A 124 -21.46 1.51 0.76
N VAL A 125 -22.43 2.42 0.80
CA VAL A 125 -22.78 3.20 2.01
C VAL A 125 -23.34 2.28 3.10
N HIS A 126 -24.26 1.38 2.73
CA HIS A 126 -24.81 0.41 3.66
C HIS A 126 -23.76 -0.61 4.09
N LEU A 127 -22.88 -1.05 3.19
CA LEU A 127 -21.74 -1.91 3.54
C LEU A 127 -20.80 -1.23 4.53
N ARG A 128 -20.50 0.06 4.29
CA ARG A 128 -19.65 0.86 5.18
C ARG A 128 -20.19 0.81 6.60
N ARG A 129 -21.50 0.90 6.81
CA ARG A 129 -22.14 0.89 8.14
C ARG A 129 -22.43 -0.50 8.71
N GLY A 130 -22.31 -1.55 7.90
CA GLY A 130 -22.77 -2.90 8.28
C GLY A 130 -24.29 -3.05 8.25
N GLU A 131 -24.99 -2.21 7.49
CA GLU A 131 -26.46 -2.16 7.37
C GLU A 131 -26.93 -2.81 6.04
N ILE A 132 -26.45 -4.02 5.74
CA ILE A 132 -26.74 -4.69 4.48
C ILE A 132 -28.11 -5.38 4.49
N ALA A 133 -28.94 -5.06 3.49
CA ALA A 133 -30.22 -5.71 3.21
C ALA A 133 -30.10 -6.72 2.06
N GLN A 134 -31.09 -7.61 1.94
CA GLN A 134 -31.12 -8.64 0.90
C GLN A 134 -30.97 -8.06 -0.52
N ARG A 135 -31.63 -6.93 -0.82
CA ARG A 135 -31.50 -6.24 -2.12
C ARG A 135 -30.05 -5.90 -2.49
N HIS A 136 -29.18 -5.59 -1.51
CA HIS A 136 -27.78 -5.30 -1.77
C HIS A 136 -27.00 -6.59 -2.08
N ILE A 137 -27.34 -7.69 -1.39
CA ILE A 137 -26.76 -9.02 -1.64
C ILE A 137 -27.14 -9.49 -3.04
N ASP A 138 -28.38 -9.29 -3.47
CA ASP A 138 -28.85 -9.68 -4.80
C ASP A 138 -28.08 -8.94 -5.90
N ILE A 139 -27.80 -7.64 -5.71
CA ILE A 139 -26.91 -6.86 -6.60
C ILE A 139 -25.51 -7.45 -6.62
N LEU A 140 -24.95 -7.83 -5.47
CA LEU A 140 -23.61 -8.44 -5.43
C LEU A 140 -23.59 -9.80 -6.14
N ARG A 141 -24.63 -10.63 -5.97
CA ARG A 141 -24.78 -11.91 -6.66
C ARG A 141 -24.92 -11.75 -8.16
N SER A 142 -25.57 -10.68 -8.64
CA SER A 142 -25.66 -10.37 -10.07
C SER A 142 -24.32 -9.98 -10.69
N LEU A 143 -23.27 -9.72 -9.89
CA LEU A 143 -21.93 -9.36 -10.36
C LEU A 143 -20.95 -10.53 -10.35
N VAL A 144 -21.36 -11.72 -9.89
CA VAL A 144 -20.50 -12.90 -9.85
C VAL A 144 -20.29 -13.44 -11.25
N LEU A 145 -19.04 -13.66 -11.67
CA LEU A 145 -18.67 -14.09 -13.03
C LEU A 145 -19.32 -15.40 -13.51
N THR A 146 -19.80 -16.24 -12.59
CA THR A 146 -20.55 -17.45 -12.94
C THR A 146 -21.98 -17.15 -13.40
N ASN A 147 -22.50 -15.95 -13.13
CA ASN A 147 -23.79 -15.49 -13.61
C ASN A 147 -23.65 -15.08 -15.09
N PRO A 148 -24.48 -15.61 -16.00
CA PRO A 148 -24.49 -15.21 -17.41
C PRO A 148 -24.60 -13.69 -17.62
N ASP A 149 -25.39 -13.00 -16.79
CA ASP A 149 -25.61 -11.55 -16.90
C ASP A 149 -24.37 -10.74 -16.48
N ALA A 150 -23.43 -11.37 -15.78
CA ALA A 150 -22.17 -10.77 -15.34
C ALA A 150 -21.01 -11.08 -16.29
N ALA A 151 -21.23 -11.84 -17.36
CA ALA A 151 -20.18 -12.24 -18.29
C ALA A 151 -19.50 -11.02 -18.93
N VAL A 152 -18.18 -11.06 -19.03
CA VAL A 152 -17.35 -9.99 -19.63
C VAL A 152 -16.29 -10.60 -20.53
N ASN A 153 -15.87 -9.84 -21.54
CA ASN A 153 -14.80 -10.24 -22.44
C ASN A 153 -13.43 -9.88 -21.84
N PHE A 154 -12.64 -10.89 -21.45
CA PHE A 154 -11.27 -10.72 -20.93
C PHE A 154 -10.18 -10.74 -22.01
N VAL A 155 -10.58 -10.85 -23.28
CA VAL A 155 -9.67 -10.86 -24.44
C VAL A 155 -9.66 -9.46 -25.05
N ASP A 156 -10.84 -8.97 -25.42
CA ASP A 156 -10.99 -7.68 -26.10
C ASP A 156 -11.84 -6.72 -25.26
N GLY A 157 -11.30 -5.51 -25.06
CA GLY A 157 -11.99 -4.41 -24.42
C GLY A 157 -11.43 -4.04 -23.04
N PRO A 158 -12.22 -3.33 -22.22
CA PRO A 158 -11.71 -2.69 -21.01
C PRO A 158 -11.26 -3.67 -19.92
N TRP A 159 -11.78 -4.89 -19.95
CA TRP A 159 -11.51 -5.94 -18.97
C TRP A 159 -10.21 -6.69 -19.21
N THR A 160 -9.58 -6.51 -20.38
CA THR A 160 -8.27 -7.12 -20.70
C THR A 160 -7.21 -6.76 -19.67
N GLU A 161 -7.28 -5.54 -19.13
CA GLU A 161 -6.34 -5.02 -18.13
C GLU A 161 -6.87 -5.05 -16.69
N ALA A 162 -7.97 -5.77 -16.44
CA ALA A 162 -8.61 -5.80 -15.14
C ALA A 162 -7.67 -6.32 -14.05
N SER A 163 -7.67 -5.64 -12.91
CA SER A 163 -6.87 -6.03 -11.76
C SER A 163 -7.65 -6.93 -10.82
N LEU A 164 -7.01 -7.97 -10.27
CA LEU A 164 -7.61 -8.76 -9.19
C LEU A 164 -7.32 -8.13 -7.82
N VAL A 165 -8.34 -7.99 -6.97
CA VAL A 165 -8.19 -7.73 -5.54
C VAL A 165 -8.57 -8.99 -4.78
N THR A 166 -7.67 -9.50 -3.94
CA THR A 166 -7.89 -10.73 -3.15
C THR A 166 -7.29 -10.59 -1.77
N PRO A 167 -7.93 -11.07 -0.69
CA PRO A 167 -7.35 -11.07 0.64
C PRO A 167 -6.17 -12.06 0.79
N ARG A 168 -5.98 -12.96 -0.19
CA ARG A 168 -5.03 -14.08 -0.11
C ARG A 168 -3.74 -13.76 -0.84
N HIS A 169 -2.64 -13.57 -0.09
CA HIS A 169 -1.31 -13.33 -0.67
C HIS A 169 -0.87 -14.42 -1.66
N ALA A 170 -1.17 -15.69 -1.36
CA ALA A 170 -0.82 -16.81 -2.25
C ALA A 170 -1.56 -16.74 -3.60
N VAL A 171 -2.83 -16.32 -3.60
CA VAL A 171 -3.63 -16.14 -4.82
C VAL A 171 -3.10 -14.94 -5.60
N ARG A 172 -2.84 -13.83 -4.93
CA ARG A 172 -2.19 -12.66 -5.54
C ARG A 172 -0.91 -13.05 -6.26
N ALA A 173 -0.02 -13.78 -5.60
CA ALA A 173 1.27 -14.18 -6.16
C ALA A 173 1.10 -15.07 -7.41
N ARG A 174 0.25 -16.10 -7.33
CA ARG A 174 -0.02 -16.99 -8.47
C ARG A 174 -0.72 -16.27 -9.62
N TRP A 175 -1.69 -15.41 -9.34
CA TRP A 175 -2.39 -14.63 -10.36
C TRP A 175 -1.43 -13.69 -11.07
N ASN A 176 -0.59 -12.96 -10.33
CA ASN A 176 0.43 -12.09 -10.91
C ASN A 176 1.39 -12.84 -11.84
N GLN A 177 1.85 -14.02 -11.43
CA GLN A 177 2.71 -14.87 -12.25
C GLN A 177 2.02 -15.32 -13.54
N GLN A 178 0.78 -15.82 -13.44
CA GLN A 178 0.04 -16.30 -14.60
C GLN A 178 -0.37 -15.16 -15.54
N ALA A 179 -0.83 -14.03 -15.00
CA ALA A 179 -1.18 -12.85 -15.78
C ALA A 179 0.04 -12.28 -16.51
N ALA A 180 1.20 -12.17 -15.84
CA ALA A 180 2.43 -11.73 -16.46
C ALA A 180 2.81 -12.60 -17.69
N ARG A 181 2.76 -13.93 -17.53
CA ARG A 181 3.06 -14.87 -18.62
C ARG A 181 2.04 -14.80 -19.76
N LYS A 182 0.75 -14.71 -19.43
CA LYS A 182 -0.31 -14.52 -20.43
C LYS A 182 -0.06 -13.25 -21.24
N PHE A 183 0.16 -12.12 -20.57
CA PHE A 183 0.42 -10.84 -21.23
C PHE A 183 1.69 -10.83 -22.08
N ALA A 184 2.74 -11.51 -21.64
CA ALA A 184 3.94 -11.67 -22.44
C ALA A 184 3.67 -12.50 -23.71
N GLY A 185 2.90 -13.60 -23.58
CA GLY A 185 2.48 -14.44 -24.70
C GLY A 185 1.60 -13.70 -25.71
N ASP A 186 0.53 -13.04 -25.23
CA ASP A 186 -0.43 -12.29 -26.05
C ASP A 186 0.25 -11.17 -26.87
N ARG A 187 1.33 -10.59 -26.33
CA ARG A 187 2.11 -9.52 -26.99
C ARG A 187 3.40 -10.00 -27.66
N GLN A 188 3.62 -11.31 -27.72
CA GLN A 188 4.83 -11.94 -28.27
C GLN A 188 6.13 -11.33 -27.73
N GLN A 189 6.15 -10.98 -26.44
CA GLN A 189 7.29 -10.37 -25.78
C GLN A 189 8.26 -11.43 -25.27
N VAL A 190 9.55 -11.10 -25.29
CA VAL A 190 10.59 -11.92 -24.67
C VAL A 190 10.52 -11.74 -23.15
N VAL A 191 10.40 -12.86 -22.43
CA VAL A 191 10.42 -12.88 -20.96
C VAL A 191 11.83 -13.14 -20.48
N PHE A 192 12.40 -12.17 -19.77
CA PHE A 192 13.68 -12.30 -19.08
C PHE A 192 13.46 -12.83 -17.67
N ILE A 193 14.08 -13.95 -17.34
CA ILE A 193 14.09 -14.52 -16.00
C ILE A 193 15.38 -14.09 -15.31
N CYS A 194 15.25 -13.19 -14.34
CA CYS A 194 16.36 -12.59 -13.60
C CYS A 194 16.53 -13.29 -12.26
N SER A 195 17.59 -14.09 -12.12
CA SER A 195 17.93 -14.74 -10.84
C SER A 195 18.65 -13.77 -9.91
N ALA A 196 18.28 -13.75 -8.64
CA ALA A 196 18.90 -12.89 -7.64
C ALA A 196 20.36 -13.28 -7.38
N GLU A 197 21.19 -12.28 -7.14
CA GLU A 197 22.60 -12.48 -6.77
C GLU A 197 22.70 -12.55 -5.24
N ASP A 198 22.94 -13.76 -4.72
CA ASP A 198 23.16 -13.99 -3.29
C ASP A 198 24.66 -14.06 -3.00
N THR A 199 25.13 -13.30 -2.01
CA THR A 199 26.52 -13.30 -1.53
C THR A 199 26.60 -13.33 -0.01
N VAL A 200 27.75 -13.73 0.52
CA VAL A 200 28.06 -13.61 1.95
C VAL A 200 29.37 -12.84 2.12
N LYS A 201 29.40 -11.93 3.10
CA LYS A 201 30.63 -11.23 3.48
C LYS A 201 31.60 -12.16 4.21
N GLN A 202 32.87 -12.03 3.87
CA GLN A 202 33.99 -12.70 4.51
C GLN A 202 35.03 -11.63 4.91
N GLY A 203 34.89 -11.07 6.11
CA GLY A 203 35.65 -9.89 6.54
C GLY A 203 34.98 -8.56 6.15
N LYS A 204 35.74 -7.45 6.17
CA LYS A 204 35.20 -6.10 5.90
C LYS A 204 34.89 -5.87 4.41
N ASP A 205 35.76 -6.32 3.51
CA ASP A 205 35.74 -5.90 2.09
C ASP A 205 35.58 -7.02 1.06
N ARG A 206 35.54 -8.29 1.47
CA ARG A 206 35.36 -9.41 0.54
C ARG A 206 33.97 -10.00 0.65
N SER A 207 33.33 -10.17 -0.51
CA SER A 207 32.06 -10.91 -0.64
C SER A 207 32.31 -12.13 -1.51
N GLN A 208 31.70 -13.25 -1.15
CA GLN A 208 31.81 -14.52 -1.87
C GLN A 208 30.42 -15.05 -2.22
N ALA A 209 30.33 -15.77 -3.34
CA ALA A 209 29.15 -16.55 -3.68
C ALA A 209 28.86 -17.62 -2.61
N LEU A 210 27.59 -17.98 -2.45
CA LEU A 210 27.18 -18.95 -1.43
C LEU A 210 27.76 -20.34 -1.69
N SER A 211 28.17 -21.02 -0.63
CA SER A 211 28.49 -22.45 -0.67
C SER A 211 27.25 -23.31 -1.00
N LEU A 212 27.43 -24.58 -1.36
CA LEU A 212 26.30 -25.49 -1.63
C LEU A 212 25.38 -25.63 -0.40
N ALA A 213 25.97 -25.74 0.80
CA ALA A 213 25.23 -25.82 2.06
C ALA A 213 24.43 -24.54 2.35
N GLU A 214 25.01 -23.37 2.06
CA GLU A 214 24.31 -22.09 2.19
C GLU A 214 23.18 -21.96 1.17
N ARG A 215 23.40 -22.34 -0.09
CA ARG A 215 22.36 -22.34 -1.13
C ARG A 215 21.19 -23.25 -0.75
N TYR A 216 21.48 -24.44 -0.23
CA TYR A 216 20.47 -25.35 0.29
C TYR A 216 19.70 -24.73 1.45
N ALA A 217 20.38 -24.12 2.43
CA ALA A 217 19.73 -23.46 3.56
C ALA A 217 18.83 -22.29 3.13
N VAL A 218 19.25 -21.49 2.13
CA VAL A 218 18.42 -20.45 1.52
C VAL A 218 17.17 -21.05 0.86
N ALA A 219 17.32 -22.13 0.09
CA ALA A 219 16.20 -22.80 -0.56
C ALA A 219 15.19 -23.39 0.45
N CYS A 220 15.68 -24.06 1.50
CA CYS A 220 14.84 -24.59 2.57
C CYS A 220 14.10 -23.48 3.34
N ARG A 221 14.71 -22.31 3.53
CA ARG A 221 14.06 -21.15 4.15
C ARG A 221 12.89 -20.64 3.30
N ALA A 222 13.03 -20.67 1.97
CA ALA A 222 11.94 -20.31 1.06
C ALA A 222 10.77 -21.31 1.15
N ALA A 223 11.06 -22.61 1.25
CA ALA A 223 10.05 -23.67 1.37
C ALA A 223 9.38 -23.75 2.76
N GLY A 224 10.08 -23.33 3.82
CA GLY A 224 9.65 -23.52 5.22
C GLY A 224 8.56 -22.58 5.75
N GLY A 225 8.05 -21.62 4.96
CA GLY A 225 6.80 -20.86 5.20
C GLY A 225 6.67 -20.03 6.49
N ARG A 226 7.58 -20.13 7.46
CA ARG A 226 7.45 -19.56 8.82
C ARG A 226 8.43 -18.40 9.12
N GLY A 227 9.04 -17.82 8.09
CA GLY A 227 9.92 -16.65 8.22
C GLY A 227 9.20 -15.34 7.91
N ASN A 228 9.65 -14.24 8.52
CA ASN A 228 9.23 -12.87 8.22
C ASN A 228 9.75 -12.43 6.83
N GLN A 229 9.34 -13.12 5.76
CA GLN A 229 9.75 -12.93 4.37
C GLN A 229 9.26 -11.60 3.76
N ARG A 230 8.49 -10.79 4.52
CA ARG A 230 7.82 -9.57 4.04
C ARG A 230 8.75 -8.46 3.54
N LYS A 231 10.05 -8.52 3.83
CA LYS A 231 11.05 -7.52 3.40
C LYS A 231 12.18 -8.12 2.53
N GLU A 232 12.12 -9.42 2.23
CA GLU A 232 13.16 -10.07 1.42
C GLU A 232 12.86 -9.85 -0.06
N LEU A 233 13.91 -9.57 -0.84
CA LEU A 233 13.78 -9.51 -2.30
C LEU A 233 13.47 -10.90 -2.88
N PRO A 234 12.69 -10.96 -3.97
CA PRO A 234 12.37 -12.22 -4.63
C PRO A 234 13.65 -12.91 -5.14
N ARG A 235 13.63 -14.25 -5.17
CA ARG A 235 14.73 -15.03 -5.72
C ARG A 235 14.79 -14.90 -7.24
N GLU A 236 13.65 -14.86 -7.90
CA GLU A 236 13.53 -14.74 -9.34
C GLU A 236 12.49 -13.65 -9.66
N VAL A 237 12.81 -12.82 -10.64
CA VAL A 237 11.90 -11.81 -11.20
C VAL A 237 11.78 -12.06 -12.69
N GLU A 238 10.55 -12.24 -13.16
CA GLU A 238 10.23 -12.27 -14.59
C GLU A 238 10.01 -10.82 -15.05
N LEU A 239 10.68 -10.40 -16.12
CA LEU A 239 10.61 -9.06 -16.69
C LEU A 239 10.39 -9.11 -18.20
N PHE A 240 9.55 -8.22 -18.72
CA PHE A 240 9.34 -8.02 -20.16
C PHE A 240 8.87 -6.59 -20.41
N VAL A 241 9.04 -6.11 -21.65
CA VAL A 241 8.58 -4.77 -22.04
C VAL A 241 7.04 -4.77 -22.12
N GLY A 242 6.41 -3.76 -21.54
CA GLY A 242 4.96 -3.65 -21.34
C GLY A 242 4.44 -4.26 -20.03
N MET A 243 5.33 -4.78 -19.17
CA MET A 243 4.93 -5.40 -17.91
C MET A 243 4.48 -4.35 -16.89
N LYS A 244 3.27 -4.52 -16.33
CA LYS A 244 2.82 -3.73 -15.17
C LYS A 244 3.53 -4.17 -13.91
N VAL A 245 4.18 -3.23 -13.23
CA VAL A 245 5.01 -3.47 -12.05
C VAL A 245 4.61 -2.61 -10.86
N LEU A 246 4.86 -3.15 -9.67
CA LEU A 246 4.72 -2.48 -8.38
C LEU A 246 6.09 -2.44 -7.72
N VAL A 247 6.53 -1.25 -7.33
CA VAL A 247 7.78 -1.06 -6.57
C VAL A 247 7.57 -1.57 -5.14
N THR A 248 8.48 -2.41 -4.64
CA THR A 248 8.34 -3.06 -3.33
C THR A 248 9.15 -2.39 -2.21
N ASN A 249 10.09 -1.50 -2.57
CA ASN A 249 11.01 -0.84 -1.66
C ASN A 249 10.96 0.68 -1.86
N ASN A 250 11.32 1.44 -0.82
CA ASN A 250 11.52 2.87 -0.96
C ASN A 250 12.89 3.09 -1.59
N LEU A 251 12.92 3.45 -2.87
CA LEU A 251 14.14 3.74 -3.60
C LEU A 251 14.48 5.21 -3.44
N GLU A 252 13.54 6.07 -3.82
CA GLU A 252 13.69 7.52 -3.70
C GLU A 252 12.33 8.15 -3.39
N THR A 253 12.16 8.57 -2.13
CA THR A 253 10.87 9.10 -1.65
C THR A 253 10.54 10.44 -2.30
N ASP A 254 11.55 11.25 -2.60
CA ASP A 254 11.36 12.58 -3.16
C ASP A 254 10.89 12.55 -4.62
N LEU A 255 11.12 11.43 -5.31
CA LEU A 255 10.68 11.19 -6.70
C LEU A 255 9.39 10.36 -6.80
N ASP A 256 8.73 10.09 -5.66
CA ASP A 256 7.59 9.17 -5.52
C ASP A 256 7.91 7.71 -5.94
N LEU A 257 9.20 7.32 -5.96
CA LEU A 257 9.65 5.93 -6.16
C LEU A 257 9.65 5.17 -4.83
N THR A 258 8.43 4.89 -4.35
CA THR A 258 8.20 4.31 -3.04
C THR A 258 7.50 2.96 -3.11
N ASN A 259 7.49 2.23 -1.99
CA ASN A 259 6.76 0.97 -1.88
C ASN A 259 5.26 1.17 -2.17
N GLY A 260 4.78 0.54 -3.24
CA GLY A 260 3.41 0.68 -3.72
C GLY A 260 3.28 1.55 -4.98
N ALA A 261 4.35 2.23 -5.40
CA ALA A 261 4.36 2.97 -6.65
C ALA A 261 4.18 2.01 -7.84
N ARG A 262 3.34 2.42 -8.80
CA ARG A 262 2.96 1.62 -9.97
C ARG A 262 3.62 2.17 -11.21
N GLY A 263 3.98 1.28 -12.12
CA GLY A 263 4.45 1.67 -13.43
C GLY A 263 4.40 0.54 -14.43
N GLU A 264 4.91 0.83 -15.61
CA GLU A 264 5.02 -0.09 -16.73
C GLU A 264 6.47 -0.14 -17.21
N VAL A 265 7.02 -1.34 -17.39
CA VAL A 265 8.37 -1.51 -17.92
C VAL A 265 8.37 -1.11 -19.40
N VAL A 266 9.12 -0.08 -19.77
CA VAL A 266 9.22 0.40 -21.16
C VAL A 266 10.55 0.01 -21.82
N GLY A 267 11.53 -0.45 -21.03
CA GLY A 267 12.82 -0.89 -21.55
C GLY A 267 13.60 -1.69 -20.52
N ILE A 268 14.47 -2.58 -20.99
CA ILE A 268 15.35 -3.41 -20.17
C ILE A 268 16.74 -3.32 -20.77
N THR A 269 17.71 -2.86 -19.98
CA THR A 269 19.11 -2.75 -20.41
C THR A 269 19.89 -3.89 -19.79
N LEU A 270 20.35 -4.84 -20.61
CA LEU A 270 21.14 -5.97 -20.15
C LEU A 270 22.54 -5.54 -19.68
N ASP A 271 23.17 -6.37 -18.86
CA ASP A 271 24.56 -6.19 -18.44
C ASP A 271 25.50 -6.34 -19.65
N SER A 272 26.61 -5.58 -19.68
CA SER A 272 27.56 -5.60 -20.81
C SER A 272 28.24 -6.96 -20.99
N ASP A 273 28.34 -7.74 -19.92
CA ASP A 273 28.96 -9.06 -19.95
C ASP A 273 27.93 -10.20 -20.07
N GLU A 274 26.65 -9.88 -20.26
CA GLU A 274 25.63 -10.89 -20.50
C GLU A 274 25.90 -11.56 -21.86
N PRO A 275 26.00 -12.90 -21.92
CA PRO A 275 26.20 -13.59 -23.20
C PRO A 275 25.04 -13.31 -24.17
N PRO A 276 25.29 -13.41 -25.48
CA PRO A 276 24.24 -13.25 -26.48
C PRO A 276 23.04 -14.14 -26.17
N THR A 277 21.86 -13.53 -26.11
CA THR A 277 20.62 -14.24 -25.79
C THR A 277 20.12 -15.01 -27.03
N SER A 278 19.62 -16.23 -26.81
CA SER A 278 18.98 -17.01 -27.87
C SER A 278 17.65 -16.36 -28.28
N ALA A 279 17.24 -16.53 -29.55
CA ALA A 279 15.95 -16.07 -30.08
C ALA A 279 14.76 -16.93 -29.56
N THR A 280 14.66 -17.08 -28.24
CA THR A 280 13.60 -17.83 -27.56
C THR A 280 12.65 -16.85 -26.87
N SER A 281 11.37 -17.24 -26.74
CA SER A 281 10.35 -16.43 -26.05
C SER A 281 10.64 -16.25 -24.55
N VAL A 282 11.45 -17.13 -23.96
CA VAL A 282 11.91 -17.05 -22.57
C VAL A 282 13.43 -17.14 -22.55
N VAL A 283 14.07 -16.22 -21.82
CA VAL A 283 15.52 -16.12 -21.69
C VAL A 283 15.88 -16.08 -20.22
N HIS A 284 16.65 -17.07 -19.76
CA HIS A 284 17.24 -17.07 -18.41
C HIS A 284 18.55 -16.30 -18.44
N LEU A 285 18.57 -15.13 -17.80
CA LEU A 285 19.76 -14.30 -17.75
C LEU A 285 20.78 -14.85 -16.75
N LYS A 286 22.07 -14.78 -17.09
CA LYS A 286 23.16 -15.17 -16.19
C LYS A 286 23.52 -14.06 -15.21
N LYS A 287 23.41 -12.80 -15.66
CA LYS A 287 23.60 -11.59 -14.85
C LYS A 287 22.30 -10.81 -14.75
N LEU A 288 22.16 -10.04 -13.68
CA LEU A 288 21.06 -9.09 -13.56
C LEU A 288 21.24 -7.98 -14.61
N PRO A 289 20.17 -7.56 -15.31
CA PRO A 289 20.17 -6.35 -16.11
C PRO A 289 20.76 -5.15 -15.35
N ALA A 290 21.42 -4.24 -16.06
CA ALA A 290 22.01 -3.04 -15.47
C ALA A 290 20.92 -2.17 -14.81
N PHE A 291 19.83 -1.93 -15.54
CA PHE A 291 18.64 -1.25 -15.04
C PHE A 291 17.42 -1.58 -15.90
N ILE A 292 16.24 -1.30 -15.37
CA ILE A 292 14.98 -1.30 -16.12
C ILE A 292 14.42 0.11 -16.20
N LEU A 293 13.84 0.48 -17.34
CA LEU A 293 13.14 1.74 -17.50
C LEU A 293 11.67 1.52 -17.19
N VAL A 294 11.15 2.26 -16.21
CA VAL A 294 9.75 2.16 -15.78
C VAL A 294 9.05 3.49 -16.00
N LYS A 295 7.97 3.48 -16.78
CA LYS A 295 7.03 4.59 -16.90
C LYS A 295 6.13 4.59 -15.68
N MET A 296 6.32 5.55 -14.79
CA MET A 296 5.58 5.67 -13.53
C MET A 296 4.19 6.25 -13.78
N ALA A 297 3.16 5.70 -13.12
CA ALA A 297 1.79 6.22 -13.20
C ALA A 297 1.65 7.60 -12.52
N ARG A 298 2.46 7.85 -11.48
CA ARG A 298 2.65 9.15 -10.83
C ARG A 298 4.11 9.27 -10.46
N THR A 299 4.72 10.42 -10.73
CA THR A 299 6.08 10.73 -10.27
C THR A 299 6.26 12.23 -10.19
N ARG A 300 7.10 12.67 -9.26
CA ARG A 300 7.61 14.05 -9.16
C ARG A 300 8.95 14.22 -9.87
N ALA A 301 9.48 13.15 -10.45
CA ALA A 301 10.72 13.22 -11.20
C ALA A 301 10.54 14.16 -12.40
N SER A 302 11.40 15.18 -12.46
CA SER A 302 11.59 15.96 -13.67
C SER A 302 11.97 15.03 -14.82
N GLN A 303 11.56 15.39 -16.03
CA GLN A 303 11.94 14.61 -17.21
C GLN A 303 13.47 14.51 -17.30
N LEU A 304 13.96 13.28 -17.32
CA LEU A 304 15.38 13.00 -17.49
C LEU A 304 15.77 13.22 -18.96
N ALA A 305 16.93 13.84 -19.19
CA ALA A 305 17.42 14.10 -20.55
C ALA A 305 17.53 12.79 -21.35
N GLY A 306 16.94 12.76 -22.54
CA GLY A 306 16.94 11.58 -23.41
C GLY A 306 15.86 10.52 -23.09
N LEU A 307 15.02 10.73 -22.06
CA LEU A 307 13.92 9.83 -21.73
C LEU A 307 12.55 10.52 -21.88
N PRO A 308 11.48 9.77 -22.20
CA PRO A 308 10.11 10.29 -22.16
C PRO A 308 9.71 10.75 -20.75
N ALA A 309 8.70 11.62 -20.68
CA ALA A 309 8.14 12.07 -19.41
C ALA A 309 7.71 10.88 -18.52
N ALA A 310 7.96 11.01 -17.21
CA ALA A 310 7.66 10.02 -16.18
C ALA A 310 8.36 8.65 -16.32
N VAL A 311 9.36 8.52 -17.19
CA VAL A 311 10.20 7.31 -17.29
C VAL A 311 11.42 7.46 -16.39
N VAL A 312 11.61 6.51 -15.48
CA VAL A 312 12.72 6.53 -14.51
C VAL A 312 13.48 5.20 -14.55
N PRO A 313 14.83 5.21 -14.52
CA PRO A 313 15.60 3.99 -14.35
C PRO A 313 15.42 3.44 -12.94
N VAL A 314 15.10 2.15 -12.84
CA VAL A 314 15.04 1.40 -11.59
C VAL A 314 16.21 0.43 -11.59
N GLU A 315 17.07 0.55 -10.59
CA GLU A 315 18.24 -0.29 -10.38
C GLU A 315 17.96 -1.41 -9.37
N THR A 316 18.85 -2.40 -9.34
CA THR A 316 18.85 -3.45 -8.33
C THR A 316 19.18 -2.88 -6.94
N VAL A 317 18.54 -3.40 -5.89
CA VAL A 317 18.87 -3.07 -4.49
C VAL A 317 19.38 -4.30 -3.76
N THR A 318 20.12 -4.07 -2.66
CA THR A 318 20.62 -5.16 -1.82
C THR A 318 19.88 -5.17 -0.48
N THR A 319 19.34 -6.33 -0.11
CA THR A 319 18.75 -6.59 1.22
C THR A 319 19.49 -7.72 1.92
N THR A 320 19.35 -7.83 3.24
CA THR A 320 20.02 -8.89 4.02
C THR A 320 19.02 -9.74 4.78
N PHE A 321 19.36 -11.03 4.92
CA PHE A 321 18.62 -11.96 5.77
C PHE A 321 19.56 -13.02 6.35
N SER A 322 19.19 -13.62 7.48
CA SER A 322 20.01 -14.62 8.17
C SER A 322 19.55 -16.04 7.87
N ILE A 323 20.48 -16.92 7.51
CA ILE A 323 20.26 -18.37 7.38
C ILE A 323 20.84 -19.11 8.59
N LYS A 324 20.25 -20.24 8.95
CA LYS A 324 20.74 -21.14 10.00
C LYS A 324 21.47 -22.32 9.33
N LEU A 325 22.72 -22.54 9.72
CA LEU A 325 23.58 -23.61 9.24
C LEU A 325 23.95 -24.52 10.40
N PHE A 326 24.33 -25.76 10.11
CA PHE A 326 24.76 -26.74 11.09
C PHE A 326 26.19 -27.18 10.78
N THR A 327 27.03 -27.25 11.81
CA THR A 327 28.36 -27.85 11.69
C THR A 327 28.25 -29.38 11.60
N ARG A 328 29.34 -30.05 11.22
CA ARG A 328 29.41 -31.53 11.24
C ARG A 328 29.17 -32.12 12.64
N GLU A 329 29.41 -31.33 13.69
CA GLU A 329 29.18 -31.66 15.10
C GLU A 329 27.74 -31.35 15.56
N GLY A 330 26.84 -30.94 14.66
CA GLY A 330 25.44 -30.64 14.98
C GLY A 330 25.18 -29.28 15.63
N LYS A 331 26.21 -28.47 15.90
CA LYS A 331 26.04 -27.10 16.43
C LYS A 331 25.49 -26.18 15.35
N SER A 332 24.46 -25.43 15.67
CA SER A 332 23.88 -24.47 14.72
C SER A 332 24.51 -23.09 14.85
N PHE A 333 24.80 -22.44 13.72
CA PHE A 333 25.24 -21.05 13.66
C PHE A 333 24.42 -20.26 12.63
N GLN A 334 24.40 -18.94 12.77
CA GLN A 334 23.72 -18.06 11.83
C GLN A 334 24.71 -17.41 10.87
N ARG A 335 24.29 -17.22 9.62
CA ARG A 335 25.07 -16.54 8.59
C ARG A 335 24.21 -15.52 7.86
N THR A 336 24.72 -14.31 7.68
CA THR A 336 24.01 -13.24 6.98
C THR A 336 24.27 -13.32 5.48
N VAL A 337 23.20 -13.41 4.71
CA VAL A 337 23.19 -13.39 3.24
C VAL A 337 22.81 -11.99 2.76
N HIS A 338 23.51 -11.50 1.75
CA HIS A 338 23.20 -10.29 1.01
C HIS A 338 22.59 -10.68 -0.32
N ARG A 339 21.33 -10.30 -0.56
CA ARG A 339 20.61 -10.54 -1.80
C ARG A 339 20.48 -9.26 -2.59
N ARG A 340 20.96 -9.27 -3.82
CA ARG A 340 20.79 -8.20 -4.81
C ARG A 340 19.76 -8.62 -5.87
N GLN A 341 18.75 -7.79 -6.10
CA GLN A 341 17.68 -8.02 -7.07
C GLN A 341 16.88 -6.72 -7.32
N PHE A 342 16.10 -6.67 -8.40
CA PHE A 342 15.14 -5.59 -8.62
C PHE A 342 14.02 -5.56 -7.56
N PRO A 343 13.70 -4.38 -7.00
CA PRO A 343 12.65 -4.19 -6.01
C PRO A 343 11.27 -4.02 -6.68
N VAL A 344 10.91 -4.93 -7.59
CA VAL A 344 9.65 -4.87 -8.34
C VAL A 344 8.94 -6.22 -8.33
N THR A 345 7.63 -6.19 -8.48
CA THR A 345 6.78 -7.38 -8.62
C THR A 345 5.68 -7.09 -9.64
N PRO A 346 5.14 -8.10 -10.37
CA PRO A 346 4.00 -7.87 -11.24
C PRO A 346 2.81 -7.27 -10.50
N ALA A 347 2.07 -6.39 -11.18
CA ALA A 347 1.01 -5.57 -10.61
C ALA A 347 -0.35 -5.77 -11.29
N TYR A 348 -0.74 -7.03 -11.51
CA TYR A 348 -2.04 -7.43 -12.06
C TYR A 348 -3.03 -7.88 -10.98
N ALA A 349 -2.53 -8.19 -9.79
CA ALA A 349 -3.28 -8.55 -8.61
C ALA A 349 -2.71 -7.88 -7.35
N PHE A 350 -3.61 -7.47 -6.46
CA PHE A 350 -3.30 -6.79 -5.21
C PHE A 350 -3.96 -7.49 -4.04
N THR A 351 -3.32 -7.40 -2.86
CA THR A 351 -4.08 -7.66 -1.64
C THR A 351 -5.02 -6.49 -1.38
N ASP A 352 -6.17 -6.76 -0.76
CA ASP A 352 -7.10 -5.75 -0.25
C ASP A 352 -6.38 -4.62 0.49
N TYR A 353 -5.49 -4.92 1.44
CA TYR A 353 -4.64 -3.95 2.15
C TYR A 353 -3.80 -3.06 1.21
N ARG A 354 -3.28 -3.63 0.12
CA ARG A 354 -2.43 -2.90 -0.83
C ARG A 354 -3.24 -2.13 -1.86
N SER A 355 -4.55 -2.38 -1.94
CA SER A 355 -5.48 -1.65 -2.81
C SER A 355 -6.13 -0.44 -2.12
N GLN A 356 -5.98 -0.29 -0.80
CA GLN A 356 -6.47 0.85 -0.04
C GLN A 356 -5.98 2.19 -0.64
N GLY A 357 -6.80 3.25 -0.60
CA GLY A 357 -6.56 4.51 -1.34
C GLY A 357 -6.58 4.47 -2.87
N GLN A 358 -6.60 3.30 -3.53
CA GLN A 358 -6.47 3.21 -4.99
C GLN A 358 -7.82 3.14 -5.71
N THR A 359 -7.94 3.81 -6.86
CA THR A 359 -9.05 3.64 -7.80
C THR A 359 -8.59 2.69 -8.91
N LEU A 360 -9.37 1.64 -9.19
CA LEU A 360 -9.09 0.67 -10.24
C LEU A 360 -10.14 0.81 -11.35
N PRO A 361 -9.73 1.08 -12.61
CA PRO A 361 -10.68 1.27 -13.71
C PRO A 361 -11.60 0.08 -13.92
N TYR A 362 -11.04 -1.13 -13.91
CA TYR A 362 -11.76 -2.40 -13.97
C TYR A 362 -11.16 -3.37 -12.96
N VAL A 363 -12.00 -3.94 -12.10
CA VAL A 363 -11.56 -4.75 -10.98
C VAL A 363 -12.36 -6.03 -10.85
N ILE A 364 -11.63 -7.13 -10.65
CA ILE A 364 -12.18 -8.41 -10.23
C ILE A 364 -11.92 -8.52 -8.73
N VAL A 365 -12.93 -8.86 -7.93
CA VAL A 365 -12.76 -8.99 -6.47
C VAL A 365 -13.05 -10.42 -6.03
N ASP A 366 -12.15 -10.99 -5.25
CA ASP A 366 -12.32 -12.29 -4.58
C ASP A 366 -12.65 -12.09 -3.11
N ILE A 367 -13.93 -12.20 -2.76
CA ILE A 367 -14.42 -12.08 -1.38
C ILE A 367 -14.82 -13.43 -0.75
N ALA A 368 -14.51 -14.55 -1.40
CA ALA A 368 -14.87 -15.85 -0.86
C ALA A 368 -13.99 -16.22 0.34
N THR A 369 -14.62 -16.83 1.35
CA THR A 369 -14.01 -17.19 2.63
C THR A 369 -12.71 -17.96 2.43
N PRO A 370 -11.58 -17.51 3.00
CA PRO A 370 -10.31 -18.18 2.86
C PRO A 370 -10.28 -19.48 3.69
N PRO A 371 -9.46 -20.48 3.32
CA PRO A 371 -9.30 -21.71 4.11
C PRO A 371 -8.75 -21.48 5.52
N SER A 372 -8.08 -20.34 5.73
CA SER A 372 -7.53 -19.91 7.02
C SER A 372 -7.68 -18.40 7.15
N GLY A 373 -8.04 -17.93 8.35
CA GLY A 373 -8.32 -16.52 8.63
C GLY A 373 -9.80 -16.17 8.41
N THR A 374 -10.17 -14.92 8.69
CA THR A 374 -11.53 -14.42 8.57
C THR A 374 -11.56 -13.15 7.73
N LEU A 375 -12.64 -12.97 6.97
CA LEU A 375 -12.96 -11.71 6.31
C LEU A 375 -13.97 -10.96 7.17
N ASN A 376 -13.74 -9.65 7.34
CA ASN A 376 -14.66 -8.75 8.02
C ASN A 376 -15.20 -7.69 7.06
N LEU A 377 -16.12 -6.86 7.55
CA LEU A 377 -16.71 -5.78 6.77
C LEU A 377 -15.68 -4.79 6.22
N PHE A 378 -14.57 -4.53 6.93
CA PHE A 378 -13.50 -3.66 6.43
C PHE A 378 -12.83 -4.25 5.17
N ASN A 379 -12.55 -5.56 5.16
CA ASN A 379 -12.01 -6.24 3.98
C ASN A 379 -12.93 -6.08 2.77
N LEU A 380 -14.24 -6.31 2.97
CA LEU A 380 -15.25 -6.23 1.92
C LEU A 380 -15.39 -4.79 1.41
N TYR A 381 -15.54 -3.83 2.32
CA TYR A 381 -15.72 -2.43 1.97
C TYR A 381 -14.51 -1.88 1.20
N VAL A 382 -13.28 -2.13 1.67
CA VAL A 382 -12.08 -1.68 0.97
C VAL A 382 -12.01 -2.31 -0.43
N ALA A 383 -12.23 -3.63 -0.55
CA ALA A 383 -12.12 -4.31 -1.83
C ALA A 383 -13.19 -3.88 -2.85
N LEU A 384 -14.45 -3.71 -2.42
CA LEU A 384 -15.56 -3.33 -3.31
C LEU A 384 -15.53 -1.84 -3.69
N SER A 385 -15.09 -0.96 -2.79
CA SER A 385 -14.99 0.48 -3.02
C SER A 385 -13.84 0.92 -3.96
N ARG A 386 -13.11 -0.05 -4.54
CA ARG A 386 -12.06 0.22 -5.55
C ARG A 386 -12.64 0.55 -6.93
N SER A 387 -13.89 0.18 -7.17
CA SER A 387 -14.62 0.36 -8.42
C SER A 387 -15.41 1.67 -8.46
N SER A 388 -15.72 2.14 -9.67
CA SER A 388 -16.54 3.35 -9.88
C SER A 388 -18.03 3.06 -10.04
N GLY A 389 -18.40 1.79 -10.25
CA GLY A 389 -19.80 1.38 -10.44
C GLY A 389 -19.91 -0.09 -10.85
N ARG A 390 -21.14 -0.61 -10.95
CA ARG A 390 -21.42 -2.02 -11.26
C ARG A 390 -20.82 -2.49 -12.60
N GLU A 391 -20.65 -1.59 -13.57
CA GLU A 391 -20.04 -1.90 -14.87
C GLU A 391 -18.53 -2.15 -14.81
N THR A 392 -17.87 -1.68 -13.75
CA THR A 392 -16.40 -1.71 -13.58
C THR A 392 -15.93 -2.76 -12.57
N ILE A 393 -16.85 -3.53 -12.00
CA ILE A 393 -16.56 -4.56 -10.99
C ILE A 393 -17.20 -5.89 -11.31
N ARG A 394 -16.45 -6.97 -11.07
CA ARG A 394 -16.98 -8.34 -11.07
C ARG A 394 -16.48 -9.09 -9.84
N LEU A 395 -17.31 -9.99 -9.32
CA LEU A 395 -16.90 -10.89 -8.24
C LEU A 395 -16.40 -12.20 -8.85
N LEU A 396 -15.21 -12.62 -8.44
CA LEU A 396 -14.53 -13.77 -9.04
C LEU A 396 -15.35 -15.06 -8.93
N ARG A 397 -16.09 -15.23 -7.83
CA ARG A 397 -16.82 -16.45 -7.47
C ARG A 397 -17.87 -16.17 -6.41
N GLN A 398 -18.72 -17.17 -6.17
CA GLN A 398 -19.75 -17.14 -5.12
C GLN A 398 -19.15 -16.90 -3.73
N PHE A 399 -19.94 -16.32 -2.84
CA PHE A 399 -19.56 -15.97 -1.47
C PHE A 399 -20.67 -16.35 -0.48
N ASP A 400 -20.36 -16.33 0.81
CA ASP A 400 -21.31 -16.59 1.89
C ASP A 400 -21.94 -15.28 2.38
N ASP A 401 -23.27 -15.23 2.42
CA ASP A 401 -24.04 -14.05 2.85
C ASP A 401 -23.74 -13.67 4.30
N LYS A 402 -23.32 -14.63 5.14
CA LYS A 402 -22.91 -14.39 6.52
C LYS A 402 -21.75 -13.40 6.65
N LEU A 403 -20.96 -13.20 5.59
CA LEU A 403 -19.91 -12.19 5.55
C LEU A 403 -20.47 -10.77 5.70
N PHE A 404 -21.69 -10.53 5.20
CA PHE A 404 -22.37 -9.24 5.21
C PHE A 404 -23.28 -9.04 6.43
N LEU A 405 -23.54 -10.11 7.20
CA LEU A 405 -24.35 -10.08 8.42
C LEU A 405 -23.52 -9.76 9.68
N GLN A 406 -22.23 -9.46 9.52
CA GLN A 406 -21.37 -9.03 10.62
C GLN A 406 -21.73 -7.61 11.06
N SER A 407 -21.34 -7.23 12.28
CA SER A 407 -21.47 -5.85 12.77
C SER A 407 -20.11 -5.27 13.11
N HIS A 408 -20.01 -3.94 13.02
CA HIS A 408 -18.83 -3.21 13.48
C HIS A 408 -18.72 -3.24 15.01
N ASP A 409 -17.54 -2.89 15.49
CA ASP A 409 -17.33 -2.61 16.91
C ASP A 409 -18.21 -1.42 17.34
N ALA A 410 -18.87 -1.52 18.49
CA ALA A 410 -19.75 -0.44 18.98
C ALA A 410 -19.01 0.88 19.21
N ALA A 411 -17.68 0.84 19.42
CA ALA A 411 -16.87 2.05 19.52
C ALA A 411 -16.79 2.84 18.20
N LEU A 412 -16.92 2.19 17.05
CA LEU A 412 -16.78 2.84 15.75
C LEU A 412 -17.97 3.77 15.41
N PRO A 413 -19.25 3.33 15.53
CA PRO A 413 -20.39 4.24 15.38
C PRO A 413 -20.40 5.41 16.38
N LEU A 414 -20.02 5.15 17.64
CA LEU A 414 -19.91 6.20 18.66
C LEU A 414 -18.85 7.25 18.30
N GLU A 415 -17.78 6.83 17.63
CA GLU A 415 -16.77 7.75 17.13
C GLU A 415 -17.26 8.54 15.91
N ASP A 416 -18.02 7.92 15.00
CA ASP A 416 -18.69 8.63 13.90
C ASP A 416 -19.61 9.74 14.44
N GLU A 417 -20.41 9.46 15.48
CA GLU A 417 -21.27 10.46 16.13
C GLU A 417 -20.47 11.63 16.71
N ARG A 418 -19.33 11.33 17.36
CA ARG A 418 -18.42 12.35 17.91
C ARG A 418 -17.83 13.22 16.80
N LEU A 419 -17.35 12.61 15.73
CA LEU A 419 -16.74 13.31 14.59
C LEU A 419 -17.78 14.17 13.85
N ASP A 420 -19.00 13.66 13.65
CA ASP A 420 -20.10 14.45 13.05
C ASP A 420 -20.52 15.63 13.94
N ALA A 421 -20.46 15.50 15.27
CA ALA A 421 -20.69 16.63 16.18
C ALA A 421 -19.60 17.70 16.04
N LEU A 422 -18.32 17.30 15.97
CA LEU A 422 -17.20 18.21 15.78
C LEU A 422 -17.20 18.87 14.39
N ASP A 423 -17.63 18.16 13.34
CA ASP A 423 -17.84 18.69 11.99
C ASP A 423 -18.84 19.86 12.01
N ARG A 424 -19.97 19.70 12.71
CA ARG A 424 -20.97 20.77 12.86
C ARG A 424 -20.42 22.00 13.60
N ILE A 425 -19.66 21.78 14.67
CA ILE A 425 -19.00 22.85 15.43
C ILE A 425 -17.99 23.58 14.54
N THR A 426 -17.13 22.83 13.84
CA THR A 426 -16.11 23.35 12.94
C THR A 426 -16.73 24.19 11.81
N LYS A 427 -17.82 23.70 11.21
CA LYS A 427 -18.55 24.41 10.16
C LYS A 427 -19.16 25.72 10.66
N THR A 428 -19.69 25.72 11.87
CA THR A 428 -20.26 26.93 12.49
C THR A 428 -19.17 27.97 12.75
N TRP A 429 -18.06 27.56 13.34
CA TRP A 429 -16.90 28.41 13.58
C TRP A 429 -16.32 28.99 12.27
N TRP A 430 -16.19 28.16 11.22
CA TRP A 430 -15.74 28.60 9.89
C TRP A 430 -16.65 29.69 9.30
N GLY A 431 -17.97 29.53 9.44
CA GLY A 431 -18.95 30.53 9.01
C GLY A 431 -18.80 31.85 9.76
N GLN A 432 -18.66 31.81 11.09
CA GLN A 432 -18.48 33.00 11.93
C GLN A 432 -17.21 33.80 11.59
N MET A 433 -16.16 33.12 11.12
CA MET A 433 -14.93 33.78 10.66
C MET A 433 -14.99 34.28 9.21
N GLY A 434 -16.17 34.41 8.60
CA GLY A 434 -16.31 34.81 7.19
C GLY A 434 -15.66 33.84 6.22
N GLY A 435 -15.51 32.57 6.60
CA GLY A 435 -14.83 31.57 5.79
C GLY A 435 -15.55 31.27 4.47
N ASN A 436 -16.89 31.30 4.46
CA ASN A 436 -17.69 31.08 3.26
C ASN A 436 -17.49 32.19 2.22
N GLU A 437 -17.45 33.44 2.66
CA GLU A 437 -17.20 34.61 1.81
C GLU A 437 -15.79 34.54 1.20
N ARG A 438 -14.79 34.19 2.01
CA ARG A 438 -13.42 33.96 1.54
C ARG A 438 -13.35 32.84 0.49
N MET A 439 -14.06 31.73 0.71
CA MET A 439 -14.11 30.62 -0.25
C MET A 439 -14.77 31.06 -1.57
N MET A 440 -15.88 31.80 -1.52
CA MET A 440 -16.54 32.34 -2.72
C MET A 440 -15.62 33.29 -3.48
N ALA A 441 -14.93 34.20 -2.78
CA ALA A 441 -13.98 35.12 -3.38
C ALA A 441 -12.80 34.38 -4.05
N MET A 442 -12.26 33.33 -3.42
CA MET A 442 -11.20 32.51 -4.01
C MET A 442 -11.66 31.74 -5.25
N ARG A 443 -12.88 31.20 -5.25
CA ARG A 443 -13.45 30.52 -6.43
C ARG A 443 -13.65 31.50 -7.59
N ALA A 444 -14.22 32.67 -7.32
CA ALA A 444 -14.40 33.72 -8.31
C ALA A 444 -13.05 34.21 -8.89
N ALA A 445 -12.00 34.33 -8.07
CA ALA A 445 -10.67 34.69 -8.55
C ALA A 445 -9.96 33.58 -9.34
N GLY A 446 -10.16 32.32 -8.95
CA GLY A 446 -9.60 31.15 -9.64
C GLY A 446 -10.24 30.87 -11.01
N GLU A 447 -11.53 31.13 -11.19
CA GLU A 447 -12.20 31.04 -12.49
C GLU A 447 -11.63 32.06 -13.50
N THR A 448 -11.23 33.25 -13.06
CA THR A 448 -10.58 34.25 -13.93
C THR A 448 -9.20 33.80 -14.41
N THR A 449 -8.50 32.94 -13.65
CA THR A 449 -7.16 32.45 -14.02
C THR A 449 -7.21 31.19 -14.89
N ALA A 450 -8.27 30.39 -14.77
CA ALA A 450 -8.47 29.19 -15.60
C ALA A 450 -8.95 29.50 -17.02
N VAL A 451 -9.47 30.71 -17.28
CA VAL A 451 -9.90 31.17 -18.62
C VAL A 451 -8.73 31.76 -19.45
N GLN A 452 -7.54 31.94 -18.84
CA GLN A 452 -6.36 32.49 -19.51
C GLN A 452 -5.14 31.53 -19.55
N ALA A 453 -5.32 30.24 -19.28
CA ALA A 453 -4.25 29.23 -19.32
C ALA A 453 -4.48 28.17 -20.40
#